data_AF-A0AAE0PT55-F1
#
_entry.id   AF-A0AAE0PT55-F1
#
_cell.length_a   1.000
_cell.length_b   1.000
_cell.length_c   1.000
_cell.angle_alpha   90.00
_cell.angle_beta   90.00
_cell.angle_gamma   90.00
#
_symmetry.space_group_name_H-M   'P 1'
#
loop_
_entity.id
_entity.type
_entity.pdbx_description
1 polymer ?
#
loop_
_entity_poly.entity_id
_entity_poly.type
_entity_poly.pdbx_seq_one_letter_code
_entity_poly.pdbx_strand_id
1 'polypeptide(L)'
;MLFLQGSEVIFKVALSLLGSHKPLILQHDNLESIVDFIKSTLPNLGLVQMEKTINQVFEMDISKQLQAYEVEYHVLQDELLDGPSTLSQSQRAAQLEKTNGSLRQQNLDLLEEVQVAHARIRFLESHVEGLVKSEAELRVELTSLQEEHSELQHTVTQLQALLASHGIQYTPAPS
;
A
#
# COMPACT_ATOMS: atom_id res chain seq x y z
N MET A 1 27.71 1.30 -13.71
CA MET A 1 27.66 2.23 -12.55
C MET A 1 26.28 2.82 -12.36
N LEU A 2 25.70 3.54 -13.33
CA LEU A 2 24.38 4.18 -13.17
C LEU A 2 23.25 3.21 -12.77
N PHE A 3 23.20 2.01 -13.37
CA PHE A 3 22.20 0.99 -13.01
C PHE A 3 22.49 0.27 -11.67
N LEU A 4 23.72 0.34 -11.16
CA LEU A 4 24.13 -0.38 -9.95
C LEU A 4 24.10 0.52 -8.70
N GLN A 5 24.47 1.79 -8.86
CA GLN A 5 24.61 2.77 -7.77
C GLN A 5 23.60 3.93 -7.87
N GLY A 6 22.70 3.91 -8.86
CA GLY A 6 21.67 4.94 -9.05
C GLY A 6 22.16 6.19 -9.79
N SER A 7 21.31 7.21 -9.82
CA SER A 7 21.54 8.47 -10.53
C SER A 7 22.61 9.36 -9.88
N GLU A 8 22.96 9.13 -8.61
CA GLU A 8 24.03 9.86 -7.91
C GLU A 8 25.39 9.78 -8.63
N VAL A 9 25.61 8.72 -9.41
CA VAL A 9 26.81 8.53 -10.23
C VAL A 9 27.02 9.70 -11.20
N ILE A 10 25.96 10.38 -11.65
CA ILE A 10 26.06 11.55 -12.53
C ILE A 10 26.85 12.66 -11.83
N PHE A 11 26.51 12.97 -10.57
CA PHE A 11 27.24 13.95 -9.77
C PHE A 11 28.68 13.51 -9.53
N LYS A 12 28.90 12.22 -9.30
CA LYS A 12 30.25 11.69 -9.09
C LYS A 12 31.13 11.88 -10.33
N VAL A 13 30.61 11.54 -11.51
CA VAL A 13 31.33 11.72 -12.78
C VAL A 13 31.59 13.21 -13.02
N ALA A 14 30.59 14.07 -12.83
CA ALA A 14 30.75 15.51 -13.01
C ALA A 14 31.85 16.10 -12.10
N LEU A 15 31.85 15.74 -10.81
CA LEU A 15 32.86 16.18 -9.86
C LEU A 15 34.27 15.65 -10.19
N SER A 16 34.39 14.39 -10.62
CA SER A 16 35.68 13.81 -11.00
C SER A 16 36.24 14.47 -12.27
N LEU A 17 35.39 14.73 -13.28
CA LEU A 17 35.80 15.40 -14.52
C LEU A 17 36.22 16.85 -14.27
N LEU A 18 35.40 17.62 -13.52
CA LEU A 18 35.73 19.00 -13.18
C LEU A 18 36.95 19.08 -12.25
N GLY A 19 37.10 18.14 -11.32
CA GLY A 19 38.24 18.06 -10.41
C GLY A 19 39.55 17.75 -11.13
N SER A 20 39.54 16.80 -12.07
CA SER A 20 40.72 16.43 -12.86
C SER A 20 41.18 17.53 -13.82
N HIS A 21 40.25 18.32 -14.36
CA HIS A 21 40.54 19.42 -15.29
C HIS A 21 40.60 20.79 -14.62
N LYS A 22 40.45 20.87 -13.29
CA LYS A 22 40.47 22.12 -12.53
C LYS A 22 41.64 23.06 -12.88
N PRO A 23 42.90 22.59 -13.01
CA PRO A 23 44.01 23.48 -13.35
C PRO A 23 43.91 24.10 -14.75
N LEU A 24 43.28 23.39 -15.69
CA LEU A 24 43.07 23.86 -17.07
C LEU A 24 41.89 24.83 -17.12
N ILE A 25 40.81 24.53 -16.39
CA ILE A 25 39.64 25.40 -16.28
C ILE A 25 40.03 26.77 -15.69
N LEU A 26 40.90 26.79 -14.68
CA LEU A 26 41.35 28.01 -14.01
C LEU A 26 42.30 28.89 -14.85
N GLN A 27 42.77 28.42 -16.00
CA GLN A 27 43.62 29.22 -16.92
C GLN A 27 42.81 30.13 -17.85
N HIS A 28 41.48 29.95 -17.87
CA HIS A 28 40.59 30.72 -18.71
C HIS A 28 40.06 31.96 -17.96
N ASP A 29 40.26 33.15 -18.54
CA ASP A 29 39.98 34.43 -17.88
C ASP A 29 38.54 34.96 -18.09
N ASN A 30 37.73 34.26 -18.88
CA ASN A 30 36.36 34.70 -19.19
C ASN A 30 35.37 33.54 -19.26
N LEU A 31 34.08 33.84 -19.01
CA LEU A 31 33.01 32.85 -18.96
C LEU A 31 32.88 32.07 -20.29
N GLU A 32 33.01 32.75 -21.43
CA GLU A 32 32.85 32.14 -22.75
C GLU A 32 33.88 31.04 -22.99
N SER A 33 35.15 31.30 -22.70
CA SER A 33 36.25 30.35 -22.84
C SER A 33 36.18 29.21 -21.83
N ILE A 34 35.70 29.46 -20.60
CA ILE A 34 35.43 28.40 -19.62
C ILE A 34 34.32 27.46 -20.13
N VAL A 35 33.22 28.04 -20.64
CA VAL A 35 32.09 27.25 -21.14
C VAL A 35 32.47 26.49 -22.41
N ASP A 36 33.24 27.09 -23.31
CA ASP A 36 33.75 26.41 -24.50
C ASP A 36 34.69 25.26 -24.13
N PHE A 37 35.59 25.44 -23.16
CA PHE A 37 36.42 24.35 -22.65
C PHE A 37 35.57 23.18 -22.10
N ILE A 38 34.57 23.47 -21.27
CA ILE A 38 33.68 22.45 -20.69
C ILE A 38 32.85 21.74 -21.77
N LYS A 39 32.43 22.42 -22.84
CA LYS A 39 31.59 21.84 -23.89
C LYS A 39 32.39 21.12 -24.98
N SER A 40 33.53 21.67 -25.36
CA SER A 40 34.25 21.30 -26.57
C SER A 40 35.51 20.49 -26.26
N THR A 41 36.22 20.79 -25.17
CA THR A 41 37.49 20.14 -24.83
C THR A 41 37.33 19.04 -23.79
N LEU A 42 36.53 19.28 -22.75
CA LEU A 42 36.33 18.33 -21.65
C LEU A 42 35.74 16.98 -22.09
N PRO A 43 34.85 16.87 -23.10
CA PRO A 43 34.37 15.57 -23.56
C PRO A 43 35.44 14.74 -24.28
N ASN A 44 36.50 15.36 -24.79
CA ASN A 44 37.55 14.70 -25.58
C ASN A 44 38.62 14.06 -24.67
N LEU A 45 38.19 13.12 -23.83
CA LEU A 45 39.05 12.42 -22.88
C LEU A 45 39.82 11.28 -23.55
N GLY A 46 41.11 11.17 -23.24
CA GLY A 46 41.89 9.99 -23.61
C GLY A 46 41.51 8.76 -22.79
N LEU A 47 41.75 7.55 -23.33
CA LEU A 47 41.40 6.28 -22.67
C LEU A 47 41.92 6.18 -21.22
N VAL A 48 43.16 6.62 -20.97
CA VAL A 48 43.78 6.62 -19.63
C VAL A 48 43.05 7.55 -18.65
N GLN A 49 42.55 8.70 -19.14
CA GLN A 49 41.80 9.64 -18.32
C GLN A 49 40.40 9.10 -18.01
N MET A 50 39.77 8.42 -18.97
CA MET A 50 38.48 7.75 -18.75
C MET A 50 38.60 6.66 -17.69
N GLU A 51 39.61 5.80 -17.78
CA GLU A 51 39.85 4.74 -16.80
C GLU A 51 40.09 5.31 -15.39
N LYS A 52 40.94 6.34 -15.28
CA LYS A 52 41.18 7.04 -14.02
C LYS A 52 39.90 7.65 -13.45
N THR A 53 39.05 8.23 -14.30
CA THR A 53 37.75 8.81 -13.91
C THR A 53 36.82 7.72 -13.38
N ILE A 54 36.73 6.57 -14.05
CA ILE A 54 35.87 5.46 -13.62
C ILE A 54 36.31 4.93 -12.24
N ASN A 55 37.61 4.71 -12.05
CA ASN A 55 38.15 4.23 -10.77
C ASN A 55 37.88 5.24 -9.64
N GLN A 56 38.12 6.53 -9.88
CA GLN A 56 37.85 7.58 -8.91
C GLN A 56 36.36 7.68 -8.56
N VAL A 57 35.47 7.62 -9.56
CA VAL A 57 34.01 7.66 -9.37
C VAL A 57 33.53 6.46 -8.54
N PHE A 58 34.17 5.30 -8.69
CA PHE A 58 33.81 4.10 -7.96
C PHE A 58 34.13 4.20 -6.46
N GLU A 59 35.27 4.80 -6.11
CA GLU A 59 35.69 4.99 -4.72
C GLU A 59 35.03 6.20 -4.05
N MET A 60 34.45 7.11 -4.83
CA MET A 60 33.90 8.35 -4.31
C MET A 60 32.53 8.15 -3.64
N ASP A 61 32.45 8.54 -2.37
CA ASP A 61 31.20 8.60 -1.59
C ASP A 61 30.84 10.07 -1.31
N ILE A 62 29.65 10.47 -1.77
CA ILE A 62 29.11 11.83 -1.64
C ILE A 62 27.66 11.83 -1.15
N SER A 63 27.10 10.68 -0.76
CA SER A 63 25.66 10.57 -0.52
C SER A 63 25.21 11.44 0.66
N LYS A 64 26.04 11.53 1.72
CA LYS A 64 25.76 12.41 2.88
C LYS A 64 25.83 13.89 2.51
N GLN A 65 26.78 14.28 1.66
CA GLN A 65 26.94 15.65 1.19
C GLN A 65 25.79 16.04 0.29
N LEU A 66 25.35 15.15 -0.60
CA LEU A 66 24.21 15.39 -1.47
C LEU A 66 22.92 15.57 -0.66
N GLN A 67 22.71 14.74 0.37
CA GLN A 67 21.59 14.90 1.29
C GLN A 67 21.66 16.22 2.07
N ALA A 68 22.85 16.63 2.53
CA ALA A 68 23.02 17.92 3.20
C ALA A 68 22.69 19.09 2.27
N TYR A 69 23.15 19.06 1.01
CA TYR A 69 22.83 20.07 0.01
C TYR A 69 21.37 20.06 -0.41
N GLU A 70 20.72 18.90 -0.43
CA GLU A 70 19.28 18.81 -0.65
C GLU A 70 18.51 19.51 0.46
N VAL A 71 18.84 19.25 1.72
CA VAL A 71 18.20 19.93 2.86
C VAL A 71 18.48 21.43 2.82
N GLU A 72 19.71 21.85 2.58
CA GLU A 72 20.09 23.27 2.47
C GLU A 72 19.32 23.97 1.34
N TYR A 73 19.20 23.33 0.18
CA TYR A 73 18.42 23.86 -0.94
C TYR A 73 16.95 24.09 -0.56
N HIS A 74 16.32 23.14 0.12
CA HIS A 74 14.93 23.29 0.58
C HIS A 74 14.80 24.40 1.63
N VAL A 75 15.74 24.51 2.57
CA VAL A 75 15.74 25.58 3.57
C VAL A 75 15.87 26.95 2.91
N LEU A 76 16.82 27.11 1.98
CA LEU A 76 16.99 28.36 1.24
C LEU A 76 15.77 28.70 0.37
N GLN A 77 15.14 27.68 -0.21
CA GLN A 77 13.91 27.86 -0.98
C GLN A 77 12.78 28.34 -0.06
N ASP A 78 12.62 27.74 1.12
CA ASP A 78 11.62 28.15 2.11
C ASP A 78 11.87 29.57 2.63
N GLU A 79 13.13 29.93 2.91
CA GLU A 79 13.50 31.29 3.33
C GLU A 79 13.24 32.35 2.25
N LEU A 80 13.52 32.03 0.98
CA LEU A 80 13.25 32.94 -0.15
C LEU A 80 11.73 33.09 -0.40
N LEU A 81 10.96 32.04 -0.13
CA LEU A 81 9.50 32.00 -0.24
C LEU A 81 8.77 32.74 0.89
N ASP A 82 9.41 32.96 2.03
CA ASP A 82 8.93 33.86 3.10
C ASP A 82 9.13 35.36 2.74
N GLY A 83 9.79 35.66 1.62
CA GLY A 83 9.78 36.97 0.98
C GLY A 83 8.50 37.22 0.15
N PRO A 84 7.99 38.47 0.08
CA PRO A 84 6.70 38.78 -0.56
C PRO A 84 6.80 38.72 -2.09
N SER A 85 6.82 37.52 -2.65
CA SER A 85 6.63 37.28 -4.08
C SER A 85 5.20 36.81 -4.31
N THR A 86 4.32 37.73 -4.73
CA THR A 86 2.88 37.48 -4.95
C THR A 86 2.60 36.33 -5.93
N LEU A 87 3.55 36.02 -6.82
CA LEU A 87 3.48 34.90 -7.76
C LEU A 87 3.59 33.52 -7.08
N SER A 88 4.40 33.40 -6.02
CA SER A 88 4.56 32.13 -5.28
C SER A 88 3.36 31.84 -4.38
N GLN A 89 2.73 32.88 -3.82
CA GLN A 89 1.51 32.75 -3.03
C GLN A 89 0.33 32.23 -3.87
N SER A 90 0.18 32.70 -5.12
CA SER A 90 -0.84 32.22 -6.05
C SER A 90 -0.61 30.74 -6.43
N GLN A 91 0.64 30.35 -6.70
CA GLN A 91 0.99 28.96 -6.98
C GLN A 91 0.75 28.04 -5.77
N ARG A 92 1.09 28.50 -4.56
CA ARG A 92 0.82 27.78 -3.30
C ARG A 92 -0.67 27.66 -3.04
N ALA A 93 -1.44 28.72 -3.28
CA ALA A 93 -2.90 28.69 -3.17
C ALA A 93 -3.52 27.68 -4.14
N ALA A 94 -3.07 27.65 -5.40
CA ALA A 94 -3.54 26.69 -6.39
C ALA A 94 -3.17 25.23 -6.05
N GLN A 95 -1.98 24.99 -5.51
CA GLN A 95 -1.57 23.66 -5.06
C GLN A 95 -2.35 23.21 -3.82
N LEU A 96 -2.60 24.12 -2.88
CA LEU A 96 -3.46 23.86 -1.72
C LEU A 96 -4.91 23.59 -2.15
N GLU A 97 -5.43 24.32 -3.13
CA GLU A 97 -6.78 24.10 -3.65
C GLU A 97 -6.90 22.73 -4.35
N LYS A 98 -5.90 22.36 -5.16
CA LYS A 98 -5.85 21.04 -5.81
C LYS A 98 -5.78 19.90 -4.80
N THR A 99 -4.90 20.02 -3.79
CA THR A 99 -4.77 19.00 -2.73
C THR A 99 -6.03 18.92 -1.88
N ASN A 100 -6.63 20.06 -1.51
CA ASN A 100 -7.89 20.10 -0.78
C ASN A 100 -9.04 19.48 -1.59
N GLY A 101 -9.11 19.75 -2.90
CA GLY A 101 -10.05 19.11 -3.81
C GLY A 101 -9.89 17.59 -3.84
N SER A 102 -8.65 17.10 -3.97
CA SER A 102 -8.37 15.66 -3.92
C SER A 102 -8.74 15.04 -2.58
N LEU A 103 -8.45 15.70 -1.46
CA LEU A 103 -8.81 15.22 -0.12
C LEU A 103 -10.33 15.23 0.12
N ARG A 104 -11.06 16.20 -0.45
CA ARG A 104 -12.53 16.22 -0.41
C ARG A 104 -13.13 15.07 -1.19
N GLN A 105 -12.58 14.76 -2.38
CA GLN A 105 -13.03 13.60 -3.15
C GLN A 105 -12.78 12.31 -2.38
N GLN A 106 -11.58 12.13 -1.82
CA GLN A 106 -11.28 10.96 -0.99
C GLN A 106 -12.20 10.83 0.23
N ASN A 107 -12.54 11.94 0.89
CA ASN A 107 -13.51 11.92 1.99
C ASN A 107 -14.90 11.49 1.51
N LEU A 108 -15.32 11.94 0.32
CA LEU A 108 -16.61 11.54 -0.26
C LEU A 108 -16.63 10.04 -0.56
N ASP A 109 -15.59 9.52 -1.22
CA ASP A 109 -15.48 8.11 -1.58
C ASP A 109 -15.48 7.22 -0.31
N LEU A 110 -14.77 7.63 0.74
CA LEU A 110 -14.76 6.92 2.03
C LEU A 110 -16.13 6.95 2.72
N LEU A 111 -16.83 8.08 2.67
CA LEU A 111 -18.20 8.18 3.21
C LEU A 111 -19.17 7.25 2.47
N GLU A 112 -19.04 7.15 1.15
CA GLU A 112 -19.83 6.20 0.35
C GLU A 112 -19.50 4.74 0.71
N GLU A 113 -18.22 4.39 0.86
CA GLU A 113 -17.79 3.04 1.26
C GLU A 113 -18.37 2.66 2.64
N VAL A 114 -18.33 3.58 3.60
CA VAL A 114 -18.93 3.40 4.92
C VAL A 114 -20.44 3.20 4.82
N GLN A 115 -21.12 3.94 3.95
CA GLN A 115 -22.57 3.78 3.75
C GLN A 115 -22.91 2.41 3.15
N VAL A 116 -22.13 1.93 2.17
CA VAL A 116 -22.30 0.60 1.58
C VAL A 116 -22.05 -0.50 2.62
N ALA A 117 -21.00 -0.37 3.43
CA ALA A 117 -20.69 -1.31 4.51
C ALA A 117 -21.84 -1.38 5.54
N HIS A 118 -22.40 -0.26 5.96
CA HIS A 118 -23.56 -0.23 6.87
C HIS A 118 -24.80 -0.89 6.25
N ALA A 119 -25.07 -0.65 4.97
CA ALA A 119 -26.18 -1.32 4.28
C ALA A 119 -25.99 -2.85 4.26
N ARG A 120 -24.74 -3.30 4.03
CA ARG A 120 -24.41 -4.73 4.05
C ARG A 120 -24.56 -5.35 5.43
N ILE A 121 -24.12 -4.65 6.49
CA ILE A 121 -24.29 -5.10 7.88
C ILE A 121 -25.78 -5.28 8.19
N ARG A 122 -26.62 -4.26 7.93
CA ARG A 122 -28.06 -4.37 8.19
C ARG A 122 -28.73 -5.51 7.42
N PHE A 123 -28.30 -5.73 6.17
CA PHE A 123 -28.79 -6.87 5.39
C PHE A 123 -28.42 -8.20 6.07
N LEU A 124 -27.15 -8.36 6.48
CA LEU A 124 -26.69 -9.58 7.15
C LEU A 124 -27.37 -9.79 8.51
N GLU A 125 -27.56 -8.73 9.30
CA GLU A 125 -28.30 -8.78 10.57
C GLU A 125 -29.72 -9.29 10.35
N SER A 126 -30.45 -8.72 9.38
CA SER A 126 -31.82 -9.18 9.06
C SER A 126 -31.86 -10.63 8.56
N HIS A 127 -30.84 -11.07 7.83
CA HIS A 127 -30.75 -12.43 7.33
C HIS A 127 -30.48 -13.42 8.48
N VAL A 128 -29.59 -13.08 9.40
CA VAL A 128 -29.31 -13.88 10.61
C VAL A 128 -30.54 -13.97 11.49
N GLU A 129 -31.27 -12.87 11.71
CA GLU A 129 -32.53 -12.91 12.46
C GLU A 129 -33.56 -13.85 11.81
N GLY A 130 -33.65 -13.88 10.48
CA GLY A 130 -34.50 -14.81 9.74
C GLY A 130 -34.09 -16.28 9.96
N LEU A 131 -32.80 -16.57 9.87
CA LEU A 131 -32.27 -17.92 10.12
C LEU A 131 -32.52 -18.38 11.56
N VAL A 132 -32.32 -17.50 12.55
CA VAL A 132 -32.58 -17.82 13.97
C VAL A 132 -34.05 -18.15 14.20
N LYS A 133 -34.98 -17.44 13.56
CA LYS A 133 -36.42 -17.75 13.64
C LYS A 133 -36.73 -19.13 13.04
N SER A 134 -36.21 -19.41 11.85
CA SER A 134 -36.41 -20.71 11.20
C SER A 134 -35.79 -21.85 12.01
N GLU A 135 -34.62 -21.65 12.61
CA GLU A 135 -34.01 -22.64 13.49
C GLU A 135 -34.88 -22.89 14.73
N ALA A 136 -35.46 -21.85 15.33
CA ALA A 136 -36.36 -21.99 16.47
C ALA A 136 -37.63 -22.78 16.11
N GLU A 137 -38.24 -22.50 14.94
CA GLU A 137 -39.39 -23.25 14.43
C GLU A 137 -39.06 -24.74 14.23
N LEU A 138 -37.93 -25.04 13.56
CA LEU A 138 -37.47 -26.42 13.34
C LEU A 138 -37.16 -27.15 14.66
N ARG A 139 -36.60 -26.45 15.66
CA ARG A 139 -36.36 -27.04 16.99
C ARG A 139 -37.66 -27.44 17.67
N VAL A 140 -38.71 -26.61 17.59
CA VAL A 140 -40.03 -26.93 18.16
C VAL A 140 -40.64 -28.13 17.45
N GLU A 141 -40.59 -28.17 16.12
CA GLU A 141 -41.09 -29.29 15.32
C GLU A 141 -40.36 -30.60 15.68
N LEU A 142 -39.03 -30.55 15.80
CA LEU A 142 -38.22 -31.70 16.18
C LEU A 142 -38.55 -32.21 17.60
N THR A 143 -38.77 -31.32 18.56
CA THR A 143 -39.19 -31.73 19.92
C THR A 143 -40.56 -32.39 19.91
N SER A 144 -41.52 -31.87 19.14
CA SER A 144 -42.85 -32.48 18.99
C SER A 144 -42.76 -33.88 18.38
N LEU A 145 -41.95 -34.05 17.32
CA LEU A 145 -41.73 -35.35 16.70
C LEU A 145 -41.06 -36.35 17.65
N GLN A 146 -40.12 -35.89 18.48
CA GLN A 146 -39.49 -36.74 19.51
C GLN A 146 -40.48 -37.19 20.58
N GLU A 147 -41.39 -36.31 21.02
CA GLU A 147 -42.47 -36.66 21.94
C GLU A 147 -43.39 -37.71 21.33
N GLU A 148 -43.90 -37.49 20.12
CA GLU A 148 -44.74 -38.46 19.40
C GLU A 148 -44.04 -39.82 19.21
N HIS A 149 -42.75 -39.82 18.84
CA HIS A 149 -41.99 -41.05 18.69
C HIS A 149 -41.85 -41.79 20.02
N SER A 150 -41.65 -41.07 21.14
CA SER A 150 -41.57 -41.68 22.46
C SER A 150 -42.91 -42.29 22.92
N GLU A 151 -44.03 -41.63 22.61
CA GLU A 151 -45.38 -42.15 22.86
C GLU A 151 -45.67 -43.40 22.01
N LEU A 152 -45.32 -43.37 20.72
CA LEU A 152 -45.41 -44.54 19.85
C LEU A 152 -44.54 -45.70 20.35
N GLN A 153 -43.29 -45.45 20.76
CA GLN A 153 -42.45 -46.49 21.35
C GLN A 153 -43.05 -47.05 22.65
N HIS A 154 -43.64 -46.21 23.50
CA HIS A 154 -44.30 -46.64 24.73
C HIS A 154 -45.53 -47.53 24.43
N THR A 155 -46.37 -47.13 23.48
CA THR A 155 -47.53 -47.94 23.07
C THR A 155 -47.10 -49.27 22.45
N VAL A 156 -46.08 -49.28 21.59
CA VAL A 156 -45.53 -50.52 20.99
C VAL A 156 -44.99 -51.47 22.08
N THR A 157 -44.24 -50.95 23.05
CA THR A 157 -43.70 -51.78 24.15
C THR A 157 -44.80 -52.33 25.06
N GLN A 158 -45.85 -51.55 25.36
CA GLN A 158 -47.03 -52.07 26.06
C GLN A 158 -47.73 -53.18 25.28
N LEU A 159 -47.94 -52.98 23.97
CA LEU A 159 -48.55 -54.00 23.11
C LEU A 159 -47.70 -55.28 23.07
N GLN A 160 -46.37 -55.16 22.98
CA GLN A 160 -45.45 -56.31 23.05
C GLN A 160 -45.55 -57.04 24.40
N ALA A 161 -45.65 -56.32 25.52
CA ALA A 161 -45.82 -56.92 26.85
C ALA A 161 -47.15 -57.68 26.98
N LEU A 162 -48.24 -57.12 26.44
CA LEU A 162 -49.55 -57.80 26.38
C LEU A 162 -49.52 -59.03 25.47
N LEU A 163 -48.84 -58.98 24.31
CA LEU A 163 -48.68 -60.16 23.45
C LEU A 163 -47.87 -61.25 24.15
N ALA A 164 -46.79 -60.88 24.84
CA ALA A 164 -45.97 -61.80 25.61
C ALA A 164 -46.77 -62.47 26.75
N SER A 165 -47.66 -61.73 27.42
CA SER A 165 -48.53 -62.29 28.47
C SER A 165 -49.58 -63.26 27.92
N HIS A 166 -49.92 -63.17 26.63
CA HIS A 166 -50.83 -64.09 25.93
C HIS A 166 -50.08 -65.25 25.23
N GLY A 167 -48.77 -65.40 25.46
CA GLY A 167 -47.98 -66.54 24.99
C GLY A 167 -47.50 -66.45 23.53
N ILE A 168 -47.61 -65.27 22.89
CA ILE A 168 -47.17 -65.05 21.51
C ILE A 168 -45.84 -64.29 21.55
N GLN A 169 -44.72 -64.99 21.30
CA GLN A 169 -43.40 -64.33 21.20
C GLN A 169 -43.28 -63.59 19.86
N TYR A 170 -43.15 -62.27 19.92
CA TYR A 170 -42.82 -61.43 18.77
C TYR A 170 -41.29 -61.29 18.66
N THR A 171 -40.69 -61.92 17.65
CA THR A 171 -39.29 -61.68 17.27
C THR A 171 -39.21 -60.42 16.39
N PRO A 172 -38.51 -59.35 16.80
CA PRO A 172 -38.33 -58.18 15.94
C PRO A 172 -37.48 -58.57 14.72
N ALA A 173 -37.93 -58.15 13.53
CA ALA A 173 -37.17 -58.32 12.29
C ALA A 173 -35.85 -57.51 12.38
N PRO A 174 -34.71 -58.08 11.91
CA PRO A 174 -33.43 -57.39 11.98
C PRO A 174 -33.42 -56.18 11.06
N SER A 175 -32.82 -55.09 11.56
CA SER A 175 -32.48 -53.87 10.80
C SER A 175 -31.36 -54.13 9.79
#